data_AF-A0A355SDJ2-F1
#
_entry.id   AF-A0A355SDJ2-F1
#
_cell.length_a   1.000
_cell.length_b   1.000
_cell.length_c   1.000
_cell.angle_alpha   90.00
_cell.angle_beta   90.00
_cell.angle_gamma   90.00
#
_symmetry.space_group_name_H-M   'P 1'
#
loop_
_entity.id
_entity.type
_entity.pdbx_description
1 polymer ?
#
loop_
_entity_poly.entity_id
_entity_poly.type
_entity_poly.pdbx_seq_one_letter_code
_entity_poly.pdbx_strand_id
1 'polypeptide(L)'
;WQTHSGSKQLETLLGDESRKLFKDWSWGRQIVDLLRDFPAPKTEAQELIDTLRMLPARLYSISSSPREHDGEVHLTVAAVRYDGHGFSRKGVASTCLADLVVEGDTVPVFVSPNKRFRLPENDALPIIMVGPGTGVAPFRAFVEDRSTREGSGPSWLIFGDQRFTYDFLYQLEWQDHLKSGALTRLDVAFSRDQPEKIYVQDRIREKGQEIWNWLEKGAHFYVCGDASRMAPDVHAALLDVVQSWGGRTPEAADTYLRELKSIGRYQRDVY
;
A
#
# COMPACT_ATOMS: atom_id res chain seq x y z
N TRP A 1 5.42 8.27 -31.24
CA TRP A 1 6.89 8.44 -31.39
C TRP A 1 7.47 7.65 -32.56
N GLN A 2 7.17 6.36 -32.73
CA GLN A 2 7.72 5.54 -33.83
C GLN A 2 7.60 6.21 -35.22
N THR A 3 6.44 6.78 -35.55
CA THR A 3 6.21 7.49 -36.82
C THR A 3 7.13 8.70 -37.01
N HIS A 4 7.45 9.42 -35.93
CA HIS A 4 8.34 10.59 -36.00
C HIS A 4 9.81 10.19 -36.12
N SER A 5 10.24 9.14 -35.42
CA SER A 5 11.64 8.71 -35.43
C SER A 5 11.99 7.76 -36.58
N GLY A 6 10.99 7.15 -37.23
CA GLY A 6 11.18 6.15 -38.29
C GLY A 6 11.89 4.87 -37.82
N SER A 7 11.90 4.59 -36.51
CA SER A 7 12.69 3.49 -35.95
C SER A 7 12.03 2.13 -36.22
N LYS A 8 12.74 1.26 -36.96
CA LYS A 8 12.34 -0.14 -37.18
C LYS A 8 12.28 -0.95 -35.88
N GLN A 9 13.12 -0.59 -34.90
CA GLN A 9 13.10 -1.23 -33.59
C GLN A 9 11.80 -0.88 -32.84
N LEU A 10 11.39 0.40 -32.85
CA LEU A 10 10.12 0.80 -32.27
C LEU A 10 8.93 0.17 -33.01
N GLU A 11 9.02 0.05 -34.34
CA GLU A 11 8.01 -0.65 -35.15
C GLU A 11 7.85 -2.10 -34.71
N THR A 12 8.96 -2.81 -34.54
CA THR A 12 8.96 -4.20 -34.04
C THR A 12 8.34 -4.29 -32.65
N LEU A 13 8.67 -3.34 -31.75
CA LEU A 13 8.12 -3.29 -30.39
C LEU A 13 6.59 -3.06 -30.37
N LEU A 14 6.04 -2.38 -31.39
CA LEU A 14 4.61 -2.08 -31.50
C LEU A 14 3.81 -3.14 -32.26
N GLY A 15 4.44 -4.20 -32.78
CA GLY A 15 3.75 -5.29 -33.46
C GLY A 15 2.77 -6.04 -32.54
N ASP A 16 1.69 -6.59 -33.11
CA ASP A 16 0.59 -7.21 -32.37
C ASP A 16 1.04 -8.36 -31.45
N GLU A 17 2.05 -9.13 -31.87
CA GLU A 17 2.61 -10.25 -31.10
C GLU A 17 3.75 -9.83 -30.14
N SER A 18 4.15 -8.56 -30.13
CA SER A 18 5.31 -8.04 -29.40
C SER A 18 4.97 -7.53 -27.99
N ARG A 19 3.77 -7.79 -27.46
CA ARG A 19 3.33 -7.25 -26.15
C ARG A 19 4.30 -7.55 -25.00
N LYS A 20 4.88 -8.77 -24.96
CA LYS A 20 5.88 -9.13 -23.95
C LYS A 20 7.17 -8.33 -24.14
N LEU A 21 7.65 -8.25 -25.38
CA LEU A 21 8.86 -7.50 -25.73
C LEU A 21 8.70 -6.01 -25.39
N PHE A 22 7.55 -5.42 -25.68
CA PHE A 22 7.24 -4.04 -25.30
C PHE A 22 7.23 -3.85 -23.78
N LYS A 23 6.63 -4.78 -23.02
CA LYS A 23 6.61 -4.71 -21.56
C LYS A 23 8.03 -4.79 -20.98
N ASP A 24 8.85 -5.71 -21.48
CA ASP A 24 10.22 -5.90 -21.01
C ASP A 24 11.10 -4.70 -21.40
N TRP A 25 10.92 -4.14 -22.60
CA TRP A 25 11.62 -2.94 -23.04
C TRP A 25 11.17 -1.69 -22.27
N SER A 26 9.88 -1.51 -22.03
CA SER A 26 9.39 -0.32 -21.30
C SER A 26 9.71 -0.35 -19.81
N TRP A 27 9.95 -1.53 -19.22
CA TRP A 27 10.23 -1.66 -17.79
C TRP A 27 11.46 -0.86 -17.37
N GLY A 28 11.27 0.04 -16.39
CA GLY A 28 12.31 0.90 -15.85
C GLY A 28 12.74 2.07 -16.76
N ARG A 29 12.26 2.16 -18.01
CA ARG A 29 12.54 3.28 -18.92
C ARG A 29 11.60 4.45 -18.66
N GLN A 30 12.11 5.65 -18.88
CA GLN A 30 11.33 6.89 -18.89
C GLN A 30 11.24 7.45 -20.32
N ILE A 31 10.34 8.40 -20.54
CA ILE A 31 10.15 9.03 -21.86
C ILE A 31 11.46 9.63 -22.39
N VAL A 32 12.29 10.21 -21.52
CA VAL A 32 13.61 10.74 -21.92
C VAL A 32 14.54 9.68 -22.53
N ASP A 33 14.37 8.40 -22.16
CA ASP A 33 15.16 7.31 -22.75
C ASP A 33 14.72 7.02 -24.17
N LEU A 34 13.39 7.00 -24.41
CA LEU A 34 12.82 6.88 -25.75
C LEU A 34 13.32 8.00 -26.67
N LEU A 35 13.33 9.25 -26.18
CA LEU A 35 13.76 10.41 -26.97
C LEU A 35 15.26 10.38 -27.30
N ARG A 36 16.08 9.89 -26.37
CA ARG A 36 17.54 9.78 -26.51
C ARG A 36 17.94 8.63 -27.44
N ASP A 37 17.33 7.46 -27.26
CA ASP A 37 17.64 6.25 -28.02
C ASP A 37 17.10 6.34 -29.46
N PHE A 38 16.00 7.08 -29.67
CA PHE A 38 15.35 7.27 -30.97
C PHE A 38 15.09 8.74 -31.26
N PRO A 39 16.14 9.52 -31.56
CA PRO A 39 15.99 10.94 -31.85
C PRO A 39 15.15 11.18 -33.11
N ALA A 40 14.27 12.18 -33.04
CA ALA A 40 13.41 12.61 -34.14
C ALA A 40 13.58 14.13 -34.38
N PRO A 41 14.66 14.56 -35.07
CA PRO A 41 15.08 15.96 -35.09
C PRO A 41 14.13 16.90 -35.85
N LYS A 42 13.19 16.35 -36.62
CA LYS A 42 12.19 17.13 -37.38
C LYS A 42 10.87 17.31 -36.63
N THR A 43 10.74 16.74 -35.44
CA THR A 43 9.50 16.81 -34.66
C THR A 43 9.32 18.20 -34.05
N GLU A 44 8.16 18.79 -34.27
CA GLU A 44 7.82 20.08 -33.66
C GLU A 44 7.45 19.90 -32.17
N ALA A 45 7.53 20.99 -31.40
CA ALA A 45 7.27 20.94 -29.96
C ALA A 45 5.84 20.45 -29.65
N GLN A 46 4.84 20.88 -30.43
CA GLN A 46 3.45 20.47 -30.22
C GLN A 46 3.24 18.98 -30.55
N GLU A 47 3.87 18.48 -31.61
CA GLU A 47 3.81 17.06 -31.96
C GLU A 47 4.35 16.17 -30.84
N LEU A 48 5.41 16.60 -30.15
CA LEU A 48 5.88 15.89 -28.95
C LEU A 48 4.82 15.92 -27.85
N ILE A 49 4.25 17.08 -27.53
CA ILE A 49 3.23 17.23 -26.49
C ILE A 49 2.02 16.33 -26.78
N ASP A 50 1.58 16.26 -28.03
CA ASP A 50 0.43 15.43 -28.45
C ASP A 50 0.67 13.93 -28.26
N THR A 51 1.93 13.48 -28.15
CA THR A 51 2.27 12.08 -27.84
C THR A 51 2.30 11.77 -26.35
N LEU A 52 2.28 12.79 -25.48
CA LEU A 52 2.39 12.64 -24.04
C LEU A 52 0.99 12.50 -23.41
N ARG A 53 0.93 11.74 -22.32
CA ARG A 53 -0.25 11.75 -21.45
C ARG A 53 -0.20 12.96 -20.50
N MET A 54 -1.37 13.46 -20.13
CA MET A 54 -1.50 14.37 -19.00
C MET A 54 -0.91 13.72 -17.74
N LEU A 55 -0.15 14.49 -16.97
CA LEU A 55 0.49 14.03 -15.73
C LEU A 55 -0.61 13.74 -14.69
N PRO A 56 -0.83 12.47 -14.29
CA PRO A 56 -1.87 12.15 -13.33
C PRO A 56 -1.43 12.50 -11.90
N ALA A 57 -2.37 12.88 -11.06
CA ALA A 57 -2.17 12.96 -9.62
C ALA A 57 -1.82 11.57 -9.03
N ARG A 58 -1.09 11.55 -7.92
CA ARG A 58 -0.79 10.33 -7.16
C ARG A 58 -1.63 10.35 -5.88
N LEU A 59 -2.18 9.19 -5.56
CA LEU A 59 -2.92 8.98 -4.32
C LEU A 59 -1.97 8.44 -3.25
N TYR A 60 -2.14 8.95 -2.04
CA TYR A 60 -1.49 8.48 -0.83
C TYR A 60 -2.58 8.27 0.22
N SER A 61 -2.54 7.14 0.93
CA SER A 61 -3.46 6.91 2.04
C SER A 61 -3.18 7.93 3.14
N ILE A 62 -4.24 8.58 3.63
CA ILE A 62 -4.15 9.54 4.73
C ILE A 62 -3.71 8.80 5.99
N SER A 63 -2.72 9.35 6.69
CA SER A 63 -2.15 8.77 7.92
C SER A 63 -2.48 9.55 9.19
N SER A 64 -3.45 10.47 9.13
CA SER A 64 -3.98 11.19 10.29
C SER A 64 -5.50 11.07 10.44
N SER A 65 -5.99 11.23 11.67
CA SER A 65 -7.39 11.61 11.92
C SER A 65 -7.52 13.13 12.04
N PRO A 66 -8.52 13.77 11.39
CA PRO A 66 -8.82 15.19 11.59
C PRO A 66 -9.37 15.48 13.00
N ARG A 67 -9.73 14.47 13.80
CA ARG A 67 -10.11 14.64 15.21
C ARG A 67 -8.91 14.83 16.12
N GLU A 68 -7.77 14.27 15.74
CA GLU A 68 -6.50 14.41 16.45
C GLU A 68 -5.72 15.62 15.94
N HIS A 69 -5.72 15.83 14.62
CA HIS A 69 -4.97 16.88 13.94
C HIS A 69 -5.91 17.79 13.16
N ASP A 70 -6.50 18.79 13.84
CA ASP A 70 -7.44 19.73 13.22
C ASP A 70 -6.75 20.60 12.15
N GLY A 71 -7.39 20.73 10.99
CA GLY A 71 -6.84 21.49 9.86
C GLY A 71 -5.66 20.83 9.12
N GLU A 72 -5.26 19.62 9.49
CA GLU A 72 -4.07 18.95 8.95
C GLU A 72 -4.38 17.63 8.23
N VAL A 73 -3.51 17.26 7.29
CA VAL A 73 -3.53 15.95 6.61
C VAL A 73 -2.12 15.38 6.56
N HIS A 74 -1.93 14.21 7.15
CA HIS A 74 -0.63 13.52 7.16
C HIS A 74 -0.60 12.45 6.09
N LEU A 75 0.58 12.24 5.51
CA LEU A 75 0.84 11.20 4.51
C LEU A 75 2.10 10.40 4.90
N THR A 76 2.10 9.11 4.61
CA THR A 76 3.32 8.27 4.72
C THR A 76 3.86 7.99 3.31
N VAL A 77 4.91 8.70 2.91
CA VAL A 77 5.39 8.70 1.52
C VAL A 77 6.74 7.98 1.40
N ALA A 78 6.75 6.86 0.67
CA ALA A 78 8.01 6.25 0.23
C ALA A 78 8.53 6.98 -1.03
N ALA A 79 9.67 7.68 -0.88
CA ALA A 79 10.38 8.30 -1.99
C ALA A 79 10.90 7.22 -2.95
N VAL A 80 10.33 7.17 -4.17
CA VAL A 80 10.71 6.15 -5.16
C VAL A 80 12.03 6.55 -5.79
N ARG A 81 13.05 5.71 -5.63
CA ARG A 81 14.38 5.87 -6.22
C ARG A 81 14.86 4.53 -6.74
N TYR A 82 15.41 4.51 -7.95
CA TYR A 82 15.93 3.28 -8.57
C TYR A 82 16.97 3.63 -9.62
N ASP A 83 17.90 2.72 -9.87
CA ASP A 83 18.79 2.81 -11.03
C ASP A 83 18.21 1.96 -12.17
N GLY A 84 18.19 2.53 -13.38
CA GLY A 84 17.63 1.86 -14.55
C GLY A 84 18.26 2.38 -15.83
N HIS A 85 18.69 1.45 -16.68
CA HIS A 85 19.25 1.75 -18.02
C HIS A 85 20.42 2.75 -17.98
N GLY A 86 21.29 2.63 -16.98
CA GLY A 86 22.48 3.48 -16.82
C GLY A 86 22.24 4.84 -16.14
N PHE A 87 21.03 5.09 -15.63
CA PHE A 87 20.68 6.35 -14.98
C PHE A 87 19.99 6.13 -13.64
N SER A 88 20.31 6.99 -12.68
CA SER A 88 19.54 7.10 -11.44
C SER A 88 18.22 7.83 -11.69
N ARG A 89 17.14 7.24 -11.21
CA ARG A 89 15.76 7.69 -11.44
C ARG A 89 15.03 7.94 -10.13
N LYS A 90 14.04 8.81 -10.24
CA LYS A 90 13.18 9.23 -9.13
C LYS A 90 11.72 9.18 -9.56
N GLY A 91 10.83 8.85 -8.65
CA GLY A 91 9.39 8.94 -8.85
C GLY A 91 8.90 10.37 -8.72
N VAL A 92 8.22 10.89 -9.74
CA VAL A 92 7.83 12.30 -9.86
C VAL A 92 7.16 12.84 -8.60
N ALA A 93 6.05 12.25 -8.16
CA ALA A 93 5.28 12.78 -7.03
C ALA A 93 5.96 12.56 -5.67
N SER A 94 6.49 11.36 -5.41
CA SER A 94 7.06 11.03 -4.10
C SER A 94 8.36 11.77 -3.83
N THR A 95 9.20 12.00 -4.83
CA THR A 95 10.41 12.83 -4.64
C THR A 95 10.14 14.32 -4.78
N CYS A 96 9.04 14.75 -5.41
CA CYS A 96 8.61 16.15 -5.30
C CYS A 96 8.32 16.48 -3.83
N LEU A 97 7.49 15.65 -3.18
CA LEU A 97 7.16 15.81 -1.76
C LEU A 97 8.38 15.64 -0.83
N ALA A 98 9.30 14.72 -1.14
CA ALA A 98 10.43 14.42 -0.27
C ALA A 98 11.66 15.33 -0.46
N ASP A 99 11.90 15.84 -1.68
CA ASP A 99 13.15 16.54 -2.02
C ASP A 99 12.97 18.01 -2.41
N LEU A 100 11.79 18.39 -2.93
CA LEU A 100 11.60 19.69 -3.58
C LEU A 100 10.70 20.63 -2.79
N VAL A 101 9.64 20.10 -2.18
CA VAL A 101 8.73 20.86 -1.33
C VAL A 101 9.40 21.14 0.00
N VAL A 102 9.38 22.40 0.43
CA VAL A 102 9.87 22.81 1.76
C VAL A 102 8.73 23.36 2.61
N GLU A 103 8.98 23.54 3.91
CA GLU A 103 8.00 24.13 4.81
C GLU A 103 7.57 25.53 4.32
N GLY A 104 6.26 25.78 4.31
CA GLY A 104 5.66 27.01 3.80
C GLY A 104 5.25 26.98 2.32
N ASP A 105 5.68 25.97 1.55
CA ASP A 105 5.25 25.80 0.17
C ASP A 105 3.78 25.37 0.06
N THR A 106 3.18 25.66 -1.10
CA THR A 106 1.82 25.21 -1.44
C THR A 106 1.87 24.04 -2.42
N VAL A 107 1.16 22.96 -2.10
CA VAL A 107 1.00 21.79 -2.96
C VAL A 107 -0.48 21.62 -3.33
N PRO A 108 -0.84 21.45 -4.63
CA PRO A 108 -2.22 21.18 -5.00
C PRO A 108 -2.63 19.78 -4.55
N VAL A 109 -3.68 19.71 -3.73
CA VAL A 109 -4.21 18.47 -3.17
C VAL A 109 -5.72 18.37 -3.36
N PHE A 110 -6.23 17.14 -3.34
CA PHE A 110 -7.65 16.85 -3.25
C PHE A 110 -7.84 15.56 -2.47
N VAL A 111 -9.03 15.41 -1.86
CA VAL A 111 -9.40 14.18 -1.17
C VAL A 111 -10.09 13.24 -2.16
N SER A 112 -9.63 12.00 -2.22
CA SER A 112 -10.30 10.91 -2.95
C SER A 112 -11.07 10.02 -1.95
N PRO A 113 -12.41 10.14 -1.85
CA PRO A 113 -13.15 9.44 -0.80
C PRO A 113 -13.20 7.92 -1.03
N ASN A 114 -12.73 7.13 -0.05
CA ASN A 114 -12.84 5.67 -0.06
C ASN A 114 -13.94 5.17 0.90
N LYS A 115 -15.17 5.00 0.41
CA LYS A 115 -16.30 4.52 1.25
C LYS A 115 -16.17 3.06 1.70
N ARG A 116 -15.23 2.30 1.14
CA ARG A 116 -15.07 0.85 1.38
C ARG A 116 -13.93 0.50 2.34
N PHE A 117 -13.19 1.51 2.83
CA PHE A 117 -12.10 1.35 3.78
C PHE A 117 -12.30 2.31 4.95
N ARG A 118 -13.07 1.87 5.95
CA ARG A 118 -13.54 2.68 7.08
C ARG A 118 -13.59 1.85 8.36
N LEU A 119 -13.36 2.51 9.49
CA LEU A 119 -13.63 1.93 10.81
C LEU A 119 -15.10 1.49 10.91
N PRO A 120 -15.41 0.46 11.73
CA PRO A 120 -16.79 0.12 12.03
C PRO A 120 -17.48 1.29 12.72
N GLU A 121 -18.79 1.48 12.46
CA GLU A 121 -19.59 2.48 13.19
C GLU A 121 -19.70 2.14 14.68
N ASN A 122 -19.71 0.86 15.02
CA ASN A 122 -19.71 0.39 16.40
C ASN A 122 -18.27 0.23 16.92
N ASP A 123 -17.85 1.16 17.78
CA ASP A 123 -16.52 1.18 18.39
C ASP A 123 -16.24 0.05 19.38
N ALA A 124 -17.23 -0.77 19.75
CA ALA A 124 -17.01 -1.96 20.56
C ALA A 124 -16.48 -3.15 19.74
N LEU A 125 -16.60 -3.12 18.41
CA LEU A 125 -16.18 -4.24 17.55
C LEU A 125 -14.66 -4.31 17.40
N PRO A 126 -14.03 -5.48 17.50
CA PRO A 126 -12.59 -5.61 17.31
C PRO A 126 -12.13 -5.20 15.90
N ILE A 127 -10.90 -4.70 15.76
CA ILE A 127 -10.28 -4.49 14.45
C ILE A 127 -8.90 -5.16 14.37
N ILE A 128 -8.61 -5.78 13.23
CA ILE A 128 -7.31 -6.35 12.89
C ILE A 128 -6.81 -5.61 11.65
N MET A 129 -5.62 -5.02 11.75
CA MET A 129 -5.03 -4.14 10.76
C MET A 129 -3.72 -4.74 10.28
N VAL A 130 -3.60 -5.03 8.99
CA VAL A 130 -2.38 -5.61 8.39
C VAL A 130 -1.82 -4.63 7.37
N GLY A 131 -0.68 -4.01 7.71
CA GLY A 131 -0.10 -2.92 6.92
C GLY A 131 1.42 -2.91 6.96
N PRO A 132 2.10 -3.69 6.11
CA PRO A 132 3.54 -3.62 6.00
C PRO A 132 4.01 -2.38 5.23
N GLY A 133 5.17 -1.84 5.63
CA GLY A 133 5.76 -0.62 5.08
C GLY A 133 4.79 0.56 5.12
N THR A 134 4.71 1.31 4.03
CA THR A 134 3.78 2.44 3.90
C THR A 134 2.31 2.05 3.94
N GLY A 135 2.00 0.75 3.85
CA GLY A 135 0.65 0.23 4.09
C GLY A 135 0.14 0.48 5.51
N VAL A 136 1.00 0.87 6.45
CA VAL A 136 0.62 1.26 7.82
C VAL A 136 -0.13 2.59 7.89
N ALA A 137 -0.02 3.44 6.85
CA ALA A 137 -0.56 4.80 6.83
C ALA A 137 -2.00 4.92 7.35
N PRO A 138 -3.01 4.26 6.75
CA PRO A 138 -4.39 4.41 7.22
C PRO A 138 -4.63 3.84 8.62
N PHE A 139 -3.76 2.94 9.10
CA PHE A 139 -3.88 2.37 10.44
C PHE A 139 -3.43 3.33 11.53
N ARG A 140 -2.50 4.25 11.22
CA ARG A 140 -2.20 5.39 12.09
C ARG A 140 -3.44 6.25 12.28
N ALA A 141 -4.07 6.64 11.17
CA ALA A 141 -5.34 7.39 11.21
C ALA A 141 -6.45 6.63 11.97
N PHE A 142 -6.56 5.31 11.80
CA PHE A 142 -7.58 4.51 12.50
C PHE A 142 -7.37 4.46 14.01
N VAL A 143 -6.12 4.27 14.46
CA VAL A 143 -5.81 4.22 15.89
C VAL A 143 -6.01 5.60 16.53
N GLU A 144 -5.55 6.67 15.88
CA GLU A 144 -5.81 8.06 16.33
C GLU A 144 -7.33 8.34 16.43
N ASP A 145 -8.08 8.06 15.36
CA ASP A 145 -9.52 8.34 15.32
C ASP A 145 -10.30 7.54 16.36
N ARG A 146 -9.92 6.27 16.57
CA ARG A 146 -10.57 5.43 17.58
C ARG A 146 -10.19 5.86 19.00
N SER A 147 -8.95 6.28 19.22
CA SER A 147 -8.47 6.80 20.50
C SER A 147 -9.24 8.06 20.91
N THR A 148 -9.41 9.01 19.99
CA THR A 148 -10.16 10.26 20.26
C THR A 148 -11.66 10.05 20.50
N ARG A 149 -12.23 8.95 20.00
CA ARG A 149 -13.62 8.54 20.25
C ARG A 149 -13.80 7.69 21.51
N GLU A 150 -12.72 7.44 22.27
CA GLU A 150 -12.71 6.56 23.44
C GLU A 150 -13.27 5.15 23.12
N GLY A 151 -12.99 4.66 21.91
CA GLY A 151 -13.56 3.40 21.42
C GLY A 151 -13.10 2.20 22.25
N SER A 152 -14.05 1.43 22.79
CA SER A 152 -13.77 0.37 23.77
C SER A 152 -13.33 -0.97 23.19
N GLY A 153 -13.57 -1.21 21.90
CA GLY A 153 -13.23 -2.47 21.24
C GLY A 153 -11.73 -2.59 20.97
N PRO A 154 -11.19 -3.82 20.94
CA PRO A 154 -9.75 -3.99 20.87
C PRO A 154 -9.22 -3.77 19.44
N SER A 155 -8.00 -3.26 19.34
CA SER A 155 -7.30 -2.95 18.08
C SER A 155 -6.01 -3.73 17.98
N TRP A 156 -5.77 -4.40 16.86
CA TRP A 156 -4.57 -5.18 16.64
C TRP A 156 -3.89 -4.78 15.34
N LEU A 157 -2.64 -4.31 15.42
CA LEU A 157 -1.78 -4.04 14.28
C LEU A 157 -0.80 -5.19 14.04
N ILE A 158 -0.76 -5.69 12.80
CA ILE A 158 0.28 -6.58 12.29
C ILE A 158 1.09 -5.78 11.28
N PHE A 159 2.26 -5.32 11.71
CA PHE A 159 3.17 -4.51 10.92
C PHE A 159 4.33 -5.35 10.39
N GLY A 160 4.91 -4.95 9.26
CA GLY A 160 6.16 -5.56 8.81
C GLY A 160 6.96 -4.66 7.89
N ASP A 161 8.27 -4.79 7.96
CA ASP A 161 9.19 -4.10 7.06
C ASP A 161 10.52 -4.88 6.94
N GLN A 162 11.60 -4.23 6.53
CA GLN A 162 12.89 -4.88 6.32
C GLN A 162 13.67 -5.03 7.61
N ARG A 163 13.91 -3.94 8.35
CA ARG A 163 14.76 -3.90 9.55
C ARG A 163 14.06 -3.19 10.70
N PHE A 164 14.12 -3.76 11.90
CA PHE A 164 13.60 -3.15 13.12
C PHE A 164 14.22 -1.78 13.40
N THR A 165 15.53 -1.64 13.21
CA THR A 165 16.27 -0.45 13.61
C THR A 165 16.09 0.75 12.69
N TYR A 166 15.62 0.55 11.46
CA TYR A 166 15.57 1.61 10.43
C TYR A 166 14.17 1.81 9.84
N ASP A 167 13.37 0.75 9.79
CA ASP A 167 12.14 0.73 9.01
C ASP A 167 10.89 0.56 9.89
N PHE A 168 11.02 0.66 11.23
CA PHE A 168 9.86 0.61 12.12
C PHE A 168 9.13 1.97 12.16
N LEU A 169 8.33 2.21 11.12
CA LEU A 169 7.55 3.43 10.96
C LEU A 169 6.63 3.68 12.15
N TYR A 170 6.65 4.90 12.69
CA TYR A 170 5.84 5.37 13.83
C TYR A 170 6.04 4.56 15.13
N GLN A 171 7.22 3.95 15.32
CA GLN A 171 7.51 3.08 16.47
C GLN A 171 7.09 3.67 17.83
N LEU A 172 7.46 4.93 18.11
CA LEU A 172 7.16 5.58 19.39
C LEU A 172 5.65 5.78 19.57
N GLU A 173 4.95 6.19 18.52
CA GLU A 173 3.49 6.35 18.56
C GLU A 173 2.79 5.02 18.86
N TRP A 174 3.25 3.92 18.26
CA TRP A 174 2.69 2.60 18.58
C TRP A 174 2.92 2.18 20.02
N GLN A 175 4.08 2.52 20.59
CA GLN A 175 4.37 2.25 22.00
C GLN A 175 3.45 3.07 22.92
N ASP A 176 3.21 4.34 22.58
CA ASP A 176 2.29 5.20 23.33
C ASP A 176 0.84 4.72 23.23
N HIS A 177 0.41 4.26 22.06
CA HIS A 177 -0.92 3.67 21.86
C HIS A 177 -1.08 2.33 22.59
N LEU A 178 -0.04 1.50 22.66
CA LEU A 178 -0.05 0.27 23.48
C LEU A 178 -0.16 0.61 24.97
N LYS A 179 0.58 1.62 25.43
CA LYS A 179 0.59 2.04 26.85
C LYS A 179 -0.73 2.67 27.29
N SER A 180 -1.35 3.47 26.43
CA SER A 180 -2.67 4.08 26.69
C SER A 180 -3.84 3.11 26.52
N GLY A 181 -3.63 1.97 25.83
CA GLY A 181 -4.65 0.99 25.53
C GLY A 181 -5.42 1.23 24.23
N ALA A 182 -5.15 2.33 23.52
CA ALA A 182 -5.73 2.62 22.21
C ALA A 182 -5.37 1.54 21.16
N LEU A 183 -4.16 0.99 21.25
CA LEU A 183 -3.75 -0.22 20.54
C LEU A 183 -3.67 -1.37 21.55
N THR A 184 -4.43 -2.44 21.32
CA THR A 184 -4.45 -3.59 22.22
C THR A 184 -3.29 -4.53 21.98
N ARG A 185 -2.88 -4.68 20.71
CA ARG A 185 -1.85 -5.64 20.32
C ARG A 185 -1.07 -5.17 19.10
N LEU A 186 0.22 -5.48 19.10
CA LEU A 186 1.14 -5.22 18.01
C LEU A 186 1.99 -6.46 17.75
N ASP A 187 1.91 -7.02 16.56
CA ASP A 187 2.84 -8.05 16.08
C ASP A 187 3.65 -7.49 14.91
N VAL A 188 4.96 -7.74 14.93
CA VAL A 188 5.91 -7.15 13.95
C VAL A 188 6.67 -8.24 13.19
N ALA A 189 6.91 -7.98 11.91
CA ALA A 189 7.65 -8.87 11.01
C ALA A 189 8.78 -8.11 10.29
N PHE A 190 10.03 -8.40 10.66
CA PHE A 190 11.20 -7.81 9.99
C PHE A 190 11.87 -8.86 9.11
N SER A 191 11.80 -8.64 7.80
CA SER A 191 12.17 -9.63 6.79
C SER A 191 13.67 -9.81 6.61
N ARG A 192 14.51 -8.93 7.19
CA ARG A 192 15.97 -8.95 6.99
C ARG A 192 16.78 -9.07 8.28
N ASP A 193 16.17 -9.02 9.46
CA ASP A 193 16.89 -9.04 10.75
C ASP A 193 17.48 -10.40 11.14
N GLN A 194 17.06 -11.46 10.47
CA GLN A 194 17.52 -12.83 10.67
C GLN A 194 17.62 -13.57 9.32
N PRO A 195 18.30 -14.74 9.25
CA PRO A 195 18.43 -15.50 8.00
C PRO A 195 17.09 -15.89 7.38
N GLU A 196 16.11 -16.27 8.22
CA GLU A 196 14.76 -16.60 7.80
C GLU A 196 13.93 -15.34 7.55
N LYS A 197 13.34 -15.22 6.38
CA LYS A 197 12.47 -14.08 6.06
C LYS A 197 11.13 -14.23 6.75
N ILE A 198 10.81 -13.29 7.65
CA ILE A 198 9.52 -13.23 8.35
C ILE A 198 8.71 -12.07 7.78
N TYR A 199 7.49 -12.35 7.35
CA TYR A 199 6.53 -11.37 6.84
C TYR A 199 5.22 -11.40 7.66
N VAL A 200 4.32 -10.47 7.35
CA VAL A 200 3.03 -10.34 8.06
C VAL A 200 2.15 -11.58 7.92
N GLN A 201 2.19 -12.28 6.78
CA GLN A 201 1.46 -13.55 6.58
C GLN A 201 1.95 -14.67 7.50
N ASP A 202 3.23 -14.64 7.89
CA ASP A 202 3.78 -15.62 8.83
C ASP A 202 3.26 -15.34 10.25
N ARG A 203 3.20 -14.06 10.63
CA ARG A 203 2.58 -13.63 11.89
C ARG A 203 1.08 -13.96 11.95
N ILE A 204 0.38 -13.83 10.84
CA ILE A 204 -1.04 -14.23 10.75
C ILE A 204 -1.20 -15.72 11.03
N ARG A 205 -0.36 -16.58 10.43
CA ARG A 205 -0.41 -18.02 10.69
C ARG A 205 -0.04 -18.37 12.13
N GLU A 206 1.02 -17.75 12.64
CA GLU A 206 1.49 -17.94 14.02
C GLU A 206 0.39 -17.59 15.05
N LYS A 207 -0.36 -16.51 14.80
CA LYS A 207 -1.41 -16.02 15.70
C LYS A 207 -2.81 -16.42 15.24
N GLY A 208 -2.91 -17.51 14.47
CA GLY A 208 -4.14 -17.90 13.79
C GLY A 208 -5.30 -18.16 14.74
N GLN A 209 -5.05 -18.76 15.90
CA GLN A 209 -6.10 -19.04 16.88
C GLN A 209 -6.74 -17.75 17.41
N GLU A 210 -5.94 -16.76 17.78
CA GLU A 210 -6.46 -15.49 18.27
C GLU A 210 -7.13 -14.68 17.17
N ILE A 211 -6.58 -14.68 15.94
CA ILE A 211 -7.22 -14.04 14.79
C ILE A 211 -8.59 -14.66 14.55
N TRP A 212 -8.70 -15.98 14.53
CA TRP A 212 -9.98 -16.67 14.39
C TRP A 212 -10.96 -16.29 15.50
N ASN A 213 -10.51 -16.29 16.77
CA ASN A 213 -11.35 -15.90 17.90
C ASN A 213 -11.86 -14.45 17.79
N TRP A 214 -11.06 -13.53 17.23
CA TRP A 214 -11.48 -12.15 17.00
C TRP A 214 -12.49 -12.06 15.84
N LEU A 215 -12.27 -12.80 14.76
CA LEU A 215 -13.22 -12.88 13.64
C LEU A 215 -14.59 -13.40 14.12
N GLU A 216 -14.62 -14.42 14.96
CA GLU A 216 -15.89 -14.93 15.52
C GLU A 216 -16.56 -13.96 16.51
N LYS A 217 -15.79 -13.01 17.08
CA LYS A 217 -16.30 -11.90 17.90
C LYS A 217 -16.75 -10.68 17.10
N GLY A 218 -16.84 -10.79 15.78
CA GLY A 218 -17.30 -9.68 14.95
C GLY A 218 -16.18 -8.76 14.44
N ALA A 219 -14.91 -9.17 14.52
CA ALA A 219 -13.81 -8.32 14.09
C ALA A 219 -13.92 -7.87 12.63
N HIS A 220 -13.46 -6.65 12.37
CA HIS A 220 -13.17 -6.16 11.02
C HIS A 220 -11.68 -6.36 10.71
N PHE A 221 -11.39 -6.99 9.58
CA PHE A 221 -10.04 -7.29 9.10
C PHE A 221 -9.69 -6.38 7.93
N TYR A 222 -8.59 -5.63 8.06
CA TYR A 222 -8.14 -4.64 7.10
C TYR A 222 -6.76 -4.99 6.55
N VAL A 223 -6.57 -4.82 5.25
CA VAL A 223 -5.28 -5.00 4.59
C VAL A 223 -4.94 -3.77 3.75
N CYS A 224 -3.76 -3.19 3.96
CA CYS A 224 -3.27 -2.07 3.17
C CYS A 224 -1.82 -2.27 2.74
N GLY A 225 -1.47 -1.92 1.51
CA GLY A 225 -0.12 -2.05 0.94
C GLY A 225 -0.07 -2.67 -0.45
N ASP A 226 1.02 -3.38 -0.76
CA ASP A 226 1.29 -3.93 -2.11
C ASP A 226 0.22 -4.93 -2.58
N ALA A 227 -0.40 -4.63 -3.72
CA ALA A 227 -1.43 -5.46 -4.34
C ALA A 227 -0.87 -6.71 -5.02
N SER A 228 0.41 -6.70 -5.41
CA SER A 228 0.96 -7.70 -6.32
C SER A 228 1.44 -8.98 -5.63
N ARG A 229 1.97 -8.87 -4.41
CA ARG A 229 2.54 -9.98 -3.63
C ARG A 229 1.91 -10.06 -2.24
N MET A 230 1.89 -8.94 -1.51
CA MET A 230 1.49 -8.95 -0.11
C MET A 230 0.01 -9.29 0.08
N ALA A 231 -0.89 -8.65 -0.67
CA ALA A 231 -2.32 -8.89 -0.50
C ALA A 231 -2.76 -10.33 -0.81
N PRO A 232 -2.26 -10.99 -1.88
CA PRO A 232 -2.46 -12.43 -2.08
C PRO A 232 -1.94 -13.30 -0.94
N ASP A 233 -0.73 -13.06 -0.43
CA ASP A 233 -0.12 -13.86 0.64
C ASP A 233 -0.88 -13.74 1.96
N VAL A 234 -1.33 -12.53 2.30
CA VAL A 234 -2.19 -12.28 3.48
C VAL A 234 -3.54 -12.98 3.32
N HIS A 235 -4.14 -12.95 2.13
CA HIS A 235 -5.39 -13.66 1.86
C HIS A 235 -5.25 -15.18 2.02
N ALA A 236 -4.18 -15.75 1.49
CA ALA A 236 -3.87 -17.17 1.65
C ALA A 236 -3.64 -17.54 3.13
N ALA A 237 -2.89 -16.73 3.88
CA ALA A 237 -2.71 -16.95 5.32
C ALA A 237 -4.04 -16.89 6.09
N LEU A 238 -4.95 -16.00 5.72
CA LEU A 238 -6.26 -15.93 6.34
C LEU A 238 -7.13 -17.15 6.02
N LEU A 239 -7.05 -17.69 4.80
CA LEU A 239 -7.67 -18.98 4.46
C LEU A 239 -7.11 -20.12 5.31
N ASP A 240 -5.79 -20.16 5.52
CA ASP A 240 -5.14 -21.16 6.37
C ASP A 240 -5.65 -21.08 7.82
N VAL A 241 -5.84 -19.86 8.34
CA VAL A 241 -6.40 -19.61 9.68
C VAL A 241 -7.83 -20.13 9.79
N VAL A 242 -8.69 -19.79 8.82
CA VAL A 242 -10.10 -20.21 8.83
C VAL A 242 -10.24 -21.73 8.71
N GLN A 243 -9.40 -22.38 7.92
CA GLN A 243 -9.37 -23.84 7.83
C GLN A 243 -8.90 -24.47 9.14
N SER A 244 -7.73 -24.05 9.65
CA SER A 244 -7.07 -24.70 10.78
C SER A 244 -7.80 -24.48 12.10
N TRP A 245 -8.29 -23.26 12.34
CA TRP A 245 -8.89 -22.86 13.62
C TRP A 245 -10.42 -22.80 13.58
N GLY A 246 -11.00 -22.64 12.40
CA GLY A 246 -12.45 -22.74 12.19
C GLY A 246 -12.94 -24.15 11.87
N GLY A 247 -12.04 -25.12 11.65
CA GLY A 247 -12.40 -26.49 11.28
C GLY A 247 -13.14 -26.59 9.94
N ARG A 248 -12.87 -25.65 9.02
CA ARG A 248 -13.58 -25.52 7.74
C ARG A 248 -12.80 -26.21 6.62
N THR A 249 -13.52 -26.76 5.64
CA THR A 249 -12.90 -27.21 4.37
C THR A 249 -12.37 -26.00 3.59
N PRO A 250 -11.49 -26.22 2.60
CA PRO A 250 -10.98 -25.13 1.75
C PRO A 250 -12.12 -24.29 1.11
N GLU A 251 -13.17 -24.93 0.60
CA GLU A 251 -14.30 -24.27 -0.05
C GLU A 251 -15.15 -23.47 0.96
N ALA A 252 -15.34 -24.01 2.16
CA ALA A 252 -16.05 -23.33 3.23
C ALA A 252 -15.26 -22.14 3.79
N ALA A 253 -13.92 -22.20 3.78
CA ALA A 253 -13.07 -21.09 4.17
C ALA A 253 -13.11 -19.93 3.16
N ASP A 254 -13.06 -20.23 1.86
CA ASP A 254 -13.23 -19.22 0.81
C ASP A 254 -14.63 -18.58 0.87
N THR A 255 -15.69 -19.39 1.05
CA THR A 255 -17.04 -18.88 1.24
C THR A 255 -17.14 -17.93 2.43
N TYR A 256 -16.56 -18.31 3.58
CA TYR A 256 -16.53 -17.47 4.78
C TYR A 256 -15.84 -16.11 4.54
N LEU A 257 -14.68 -16.08 3.87
CA LEU A 257 -14.01 -14.81 3.58
C LEU A 257 -14.75 -13.95 2.55
N ARG A 258 -15.45 -14.56 1.59
CA ARG A 258 -16.33 -13.84 0.65
C ARG A 258 -17.50 -13.20 1.38
N GLU A 259 -18.10 -13.89 2.35
CA GLU A 259 -19.15 -13.35 3.21
C GLU A 259 -18.63 -12.20 4.06
N LEU A 260 -17.49 -12.33 4.73
CA LEU A 260 -16.88 -11.22 5.47
C LEU A 260 -16.64 -10.00 4.58
N LYS A 261 -16.21 -10.22 3.33
CA LYS A 261 -16.01 -9.14 2.37
C LYS A 261 -17.33 -8.49 1.95
N SER A 262 -18.39 -9.27 1.72
CA SER A 262 -19.70 -8.74 1.29
C SER A 262 -20.37 -7.90 2.37
N ILE A 263 -20.19 -8.26 3.64
CA ILE A 263 -20.72 -7.51 4.79
C ILE A 263 -19.76 -6.42 5.31
N GLY A 264 -18.66 -6.15 4.60
CA GLY A 264 -17.72 -5.07 4.93
C GLY A 264 -16.83 -5.33 6.14
N ARG A 265 -16.68 -6.59 6.58
CA ARG A 265 -15.78 -7.01 7.66
C ARG A 265 -14.42 -7.51 7.18
N TYR A 266 -14.22 -7.70 5.88
CA TYR A 266 -12.90 -7.89 5.27
C TYR A 266 -12.67 -6.83 4.18
N GLN A 267 -11.83 -5.85 4.47
CA GLN A 267 -11.60 -4.67 3.63
C GLN A 267 -10.15 -4.59 3.18
N ARG A 268 -9.92 -4.12 1.95
CA ARG A 268 -8.56 -4.00 1.37
C ARG A 268 -8.41 -2.67 0.65
N ASP A 269 -7.31 -1.98 0.91
CA ASP A 269 -6.86 -0.79 0.18
C ASP A 269 -5.44 -1.06 -0.34
N VAL A 270 -5.34 -1.60 -1.54
CA VAL A 270 -4.08 -2.14 -2.07
C VAL A 270 -3.71 -1.47 -3.39
N TYR A 271 -2.42 -1.22 -3.57
CA TYR A 271 -1.86 -0.47 -4.70
C TYR A 271 -0.66 -1.17 -5.35
#